data_AF-A0A1A0H768-F1
#
_entry.id   AF-A0A1A0H768-F1
#
_cell.length_a   1.000
_cell.length_b   1.000
_cell.length_c   1.000
_cell.angle_alpha   90.00
_cell.angle_beta   90.00
_cell.angle_gamma   90.00
#
_symmetry.space_group_name_H-M   'P 1'
#
loop_
_entity.id
_entity.type
_entity.pdbx_description
1 polymer ?
#
loop_
_entity_poly.entity_id
_entity_poly.type
_entity_poly.pdbx_seq_one_letter_code
_entity_poly.pdbx_strand_id
1 'polypeptide(L)'
;MTEASTDDTLQMFFNEEFSPASYVDALYLLISGHTDRYSTQKLGTINTKTQELLTHLDYNTSELLHELEKKMELLKKLLSPIGVSEYVLAEESLGTAGSDTSRLQYYVASLKNAVETLSADVAAVKHEAGKPAIDESLEAGHADPVDALILLKQVKARILAVYHVIQNAQRTVSKPTESVILDDEFLATLLLLHESLRSRLREGGDEERAEVSDTVRELRSWVPMFQPFTRFGPPFVKFVVKMENEL
;
A
#
# COMPACT_ATOMS: atom_id res chain seq x y z
N MET A 1 12.05 -29.22 -20.07
CA MET A 1 12.92 -29.26 -18.87
C MET A 1 11.98 -29.12 -17.69
N THR A 2 11.67 -30.24 -17.06
CA THR A 2 10.69 -30.37 -15.98
C THR A 2 11.25 -29.75 -14.71
N GLU A 3 10.60 -28.70 -14.22
CA GLU A 3 10.83 -28.20 -12.87
C GLU A 3 10.68 -29.37 -11.91
N ALA A 4 11.77 -29.70 -11.22
CA ALA A 4 11.78 -30.76 -10.24
C ALA A 4 10.77 -30.39 -9.16
N SER A 5 9.71 -31.20 -9.07
CA SER A 5 8.87 -31.41 -7.90
C SER A 5 9.42 -30.71 -6.67
N THR A 6 8.87 -29.55 -6.32
CA THR A 6 9.01 -28.99 -4.95
C THR A 6 8.76 -30.15 -4.01
N ASP A 7 9.78 -30.54 -3.25
CA ASP A 7 9.78 -31.73 -2.42
C ASP A 7 8.48 -31.76 -1.60
N ASP A 8 7.68 -32.81 -1.76
CA ASP A 8 6.37 -32.99 -1.09
C ASP A 8 6.53 -32.84 0.44
N THR A 9 7.74 -33.13 0.93
CA THR A 9 8.13 -32.92 2.33
C THR A 9 8.28 -31.46 2.75
N LEU A 10 8.61 -30.56 1.82
CA LEU A 10 8.70 -29.12 2.11
C LEU A 10 7.30 -28.49 2.13
N GLN A 11 6.37 -29.00 1.31
CA GLN A 11 5.00 -28.48 1.22
C GLN A 11 4.23 -28.57 2.54
N MET A 12 4.50 -29.59 3.37
CA MET A 12 3.82 -29.72 4.67
C MET A 12 4.11 -28.55 5.63
N PHE A 13 5.28 -27.91 5.52
CA PHE A 13 5.66 -26.77 6.36
C PHE A 13 4.97 -25.46 5.96
N PHE A 14 4.36 -25.40 4.77
CA PHE A 14 3.58 -24.26 4.31
C PHE A 14 2.08 -24.36 4.65
N ASN A 15 1.64 -25.48 5.25
CA ASN A 15 0.27 -25.63 5.72
C ASN A 15 0.09 -24.91 7.07
N GLU A 16 -0.87 -23.98 7.15
CA GLU A 16 -1.18 -23.22 8.38
C GLU A 16 -1.63 -24.13 9.54
N GLU A 17 -2.20 -25.29 9.24
CA GLU A 17 -2.63 -26.28 10.23
C GLU A 17 -1.50 -27.23 10.67
N PHE A 18 -0.28 -27.08 10.15
CA PHE A 18 0.84 -27.94 10.49
C PHE A 18 1.29 -27.76 11.96
N SER A 19 1.25 -28.84 12.73
CA SER A 19 1.75 -28.90 14.10
C SER A 19 3.02 -29.75 14.16
N PRO A 20 4.20 -29.16 14.45
CA PRO A 20 5.46 -29.89 14.55
C PRO A 20 5.41 -31.01 15.59
N ALA A 21 4.75 -30.75 16.73
CA ALA A 21 4.61 -31.73 17.81
C ALA A 21 3.80 -32.95 17.34
N SER A 22 2.67 -32.71 16.66
CA SER A 22 1.80 -33.77 16.15
C SER A 22 2.47 -34.58 15.04
N TYR A 23 3.28 -33.94 14.19
CA TYR A 23 4.05 -34.61 13.15
C TYR A 23 5.10 -35.56 13.76
N VAL A 24 5.87 -35.07 14.73
CA VAL A 24 6.89 -35.89 15.42
C VAL A 24 6.21 -37.06 16.15
N ASP A 25 5.13 -36.81 16.89
CA ASP A 25 4.39 -37.87 17.57
C ASP A 25 3.87 -38.95 16.59
N ALA A 26 3.28 -38.53 15.46
CA ALA A 26 2.82 -39.44 14.42
C ALA A 26 3.98 -40.25 13.81
N LEU A 27 5.13 -39.62 13.58
CA LEU A 27 6.32 -40.26 13.04
C LEU A 27 6.90 -41.30 14.00
N TYR A 28 7.00 -40.96 15.30
CA TYR A 28 7.41 -41.91 16.33
C TYR A 28 6.43 -43.06 16.47
N LEU A 29 5.12 -42.81 16.39
CA LEU A 29 4.09 -43.87 16.39
C LEU A 29 4.20 -44.78 15.17
N LEU A 30 4.47 -44.22 13.99
CA LEU A 30 4.61 -44.97 12.74
C LEU A 30 5.83 -45.89 12.74
N ILE A 31 6.95 -45.44 13.32
CA ILE A 31 8.19 -46.22 13.37
C ILE A 31 8.17 -47.25 14.51
N SER A 32 7.61 -46.89 15.68
CA SER A 32 7.61 -47.78 16.85
C SER A 32 6.49 -48.83 16.84
N GLY A 33 5.37 -48.54 16.17
CA GLY A 33 4.17 -49.39 16.14
C GLY A 33 3.46 -49.47 17.49
N HIS A 34 2.33 -50.18 17.55
CA HIS A 34 1.50 -50.26 18.76
C HIS A 34 2.04 -51.23 19.84
N THR A 35 2.97 -52.12 19.48
CA THR A 35 3.52 -53.13 20.39
C THR A 35 5.04 -53.12 20.39
N ASP A 36 5.61 -53.06 21.60
CA ASP A 36 7.04 -53.12 21.90
C ASP A 36 7.85 -51.91 21.41
N ARG A 37 7.60 -50.73 22.01
CA ARG A 37 8.17 -49.42 21.63
C ARG A 37 9.65 -49.24 22.01
N TYR A 38 10.18 -50.10 22.88
CA TYR A 38 11.52 -49.94 23.48
C TYR A 38 12.47 -51.09 23.15
N SER A 39 12.18 -51.88 22.13
CA SER A 39 13.13 -52.87 21.62
C SER A 39 14.38 -52.18 21.07
N THR A 40 15.56 -52.70 21.41
CA THR A 40 16.87 -52.15 21.01
C THR A 40 17.02 -52.04 19.49
N GLN A 41 16.43 -52.96 18.73
CA GLN A 41 16.45 -52.95 17.27
C GLN A 41 15.62 -51.78 16.70
N LYS A 42 14.45 -51.50 17.27
CA LYS A 42 13.58 -50.40 16.84
C LYS A 42 14.12 -49.03 17.24
N LEU A 43 14.74 -48.92 18.42
CA LEU A 43 15.47 -47.71 18.84
C LEU A 43 16.59 -47.36 17.86
N GLY A 44 17.33 -48.38 17.38
CA GLY A 44 18.31 -48.20 16.30
C GLY A 44 17.68 -47.64 15.03
N THR A 45 16.53 -48.19 14.60
CA THR A 45 15.82 -47.74 13.38
C THR A 45 15.23 -46.33 13.53
N ILE A 46 14.72 -45.99 14.72
CA ILE A 46 14.23 -44.63 15.03
C ILE A 46 15.39 -43.65 14.95
N ASN A 47 16.54 -43.98 15.55
CA ASN A 47 17.70 -43.10 15.54
C ASN A 47 18.21 -42.86 14.11
N THR A 48 18.35 -43.91 13.29
CA THR A 48 18.79 -43.74 11.89
C THR A 48 17.79 -42.90 11.09
N LYS A 49 16.49 -43.17 11.20
CA LYS A 49 15.45 -42.38 10.50
C LYS A 49 15.37 -40.94 10.99
N THR A 50 15.62 -40.69 12.28
CA THR A 50 15.64 -39.33 12.85
C THR A 50 16.85 -38.56 12.35
N GLN A 51 18.01 -39.22 12.21
CA GLN A 51 19.22 -38.61 11.63
C GLN A 51 19.04 -38.31 10.14
N GLU A 52 18.44 -39.23 9.37
CA GLU A 52 18.09 -39.00 7.96
C GLU A 52 17.11 -37.82 7.82
N LEU A 53 16.06 -37.80 8.63
CA LEU A 53 15.08 -36.70 8.65
C LEU A 53 15.74 -35.36 9.01
N LEU A 54 16.62 -35.33 10.01
CA LEU A 54 17.33 -34.12 10.41
C LEU A 54 18.20 -33.60 9.25
N THR A 55 18.90 -34.50 8.55
CA THR A 55 19.72 -34.14 7.38
C THR A 55 18.87 -33.54 6.26
N HIS A 56 17.67 -34.10 6.01
CA HIS A 56 16.72 -33.55 5.05
C HIS A 56 16.14 -32.20 5.50
N LEU A 57 15.86 -32.03 6.79
CA LEU A 57 15.35 -30.78 7.34
C LEU A 57 16.42 -29.67 7.28
N ASP A 58 17.68 -30.00 7.55
CA ASP A 58 18.81 -29.09 7.41
C ASP A 58 18.97 -28.64 5.94
N TYR A 59 18.87 -29.58 4.99
CA TYR A 59 18.87 -29.26 3.56
C TYR A 59 17.72 -28.33 3.19
N ASN A 60 16.49 -28.66 3.59
CA ASN A 60 15.29 -27.88 3.32
C ASN A 60 15.35 -26.47 3.95
N THR A 61 15.94 -26.35 5.15
CA THR A 61 16.15 -25.06 5.81
C THR A 61 17.15 -24.21 5.05
N SER A 62 18.23 -24.81 4.54
CA SER A 62 19.21 -24.12 3.72
C SER A 62 18.61 -23.62 2.39
N GLU A 63 17.79 -24.45 1.73
CA GLU A 63 17.08 -24.06 0.50
C GLU A 63 16.08 -22.93 0.77
N LEU A 64 15.27 -23.02 1.83
CA LEU A 64 14.32 -21.97 2.21
C LEU A 64 15.04 -20.66 2.53
N LEU A 65 16.17 -20.71 3.22
CA LEU A 65 16.99 -19.54 3.53
C LEU A 65 17.54 -18.90 2.25
N HIS A 66 18.00 -19.72 1.29
CA HIS A 66 18.48 -19.22 0.01
C HIS A 66 17.36 -18.59 -0.83
N GLU A 67 16.16 -19.18 -0.83
CA GLU A 67 15.01 -18.58 -1.51
C GLU A 67 14.57 -17.27 -0.84
N LEU A 68 14.60 -17.21 0.49
CA LEU A 68 14.35 -15.99 1.25
C LEU A 68 15.37 -14.90 0.90
N GLU A 69 16.66 -15.23 0.87
CA GLU A 69 17.73 -14.32 0.48
C GLU A 69 17.50 -13.78 -0.93
N LYS A 70 17.18 -14.66 -1.89
CA LYS A 70 16.85 -14.28 -3.27
C LYS A 70 15.64 -13.35 -3.34
N LYS A 71 14.56 -13.65 -2.61
CA LYS A 71 13.36 -12.79 -2.56
C LYS A 71 13.67 -11.44 -1.89
N MET A 72 14.51 -11.43 -0.86
CA MET A 72 14.96 -10.21 -0.20
C MET A 72 15.85 -9.36 -1.12
N GLU A 73 16.70 -10.00 -1.93
CA GLU A 73 17.49 -9.34 -2.96
C GLU A 73 16.60 -8.78 -4.09
N LEU A 74 15.54 -9.49 -4.49
CA LEU A 74 14.53 -8.98 -5.43
C LEU A 74 13.77 -7.78 -4.85
N LEU A 75 13.36 -7.84 -3.58
CA LEU A 75 12.78 -6.71 -2.87
C LEU A 75 13.75 -5.52 -2.85
N LYS A 76 15.02 -5.75 -2.54
CA LYS A 76 16.07 -4.72 -2.56
C LYS A 76 16.27 -4.12 -3.96
N LYS A 77 16.20 -4.93 -5.02
CA LYS A 77 16.25 -4.50 -6.43
C LYS A 77 15.01 -3.69 -6.81
N LEU A 78 13.81 -4.09 -6.38
CA LEU A 78 12.58 -3.33 -6.59
C LEU A 78 12.59 -1.99 -5.82
N LEU A 79 13.25 -1.95 -4.67
CA LEU A 79 13.52 -0.74 -3.87
C LEU A 79 14.66 0.12 -4.45
N SER A 80 15.35 -0.32 -5.50
CA SER A 80 16.51 0.33 -6.09
C SER A 80 16.37 0.46 -7.62
N PRO A 81 15.90 1.56 -8.21
CA PRO A 81 15.02 2.62 -7.74
C PRO A 81 13.79 2.81 -8.67
N ILE A 82 12.65 3.15 -8.07
CA ILE A 82 11.71 4.09 -8.68
C ILE A 82 12.50 5.40 -8.90
N GLY A 83 12.95 5.63 -10.14
CA GLY A 83 13.26 6.93 -10.71
C GLY A 83 14.57 7.60 -10.28
N VAL A 84 15.71 7.20 -10.85
CA VAL A 84 16.71 8.16 -11.39
C VAL A 84 17.36 7.54 -12.63
N SER A 85 16.83 7.93 -13.78
CA SER A 85 17.51 8.13 -15.07
C SER A 85 18.50 7.06 -15.56
N GLU A 86 18.06 6.40 -16.63
CA GLU A 86 18.74 5.62 -17.67
C GLU A 86 19.91 6.37 -18.38
N TYR A 87 20.75 7.10 -17.64
CA TYR A 87 21.82 7.93 -18.23
C TYR A 87 23.24 7.59 -17.77
N VAL A 88 23.47 6.63 -16.87
CA VAL A 88 24.82 6.40 -16.29
C VAL A 88 25.36 4.97 -16.48
N LEU A 89 24.73 4.13 -17.31
CA LEU A 89 25.23 2.77 -17.58
C LEU A 89 26.44 2.72 -18.55
N ALA A 90 27.06 3.86 -18.88
CA ALA A 90 28.20 3.89 -19.80
C ALA A 90 29.58 3.97 -19.12
N GLU A 91 29.70 4.20 -17.80
CA GLU A 91 31.01 4.44 -17.16
C GLU A 91 31.44 3.44 -16.07
N GLU A 92 30.69 2.40 -15.77
CA GLU A 92 31.08 1.40 -14.74
C GLU A 92 31.83 0.18 -15.32
N SER A 93 32.66 0.41 -16.34
CA SER A 93 33.71 -0.55 -16.73
C SER A 93 35.08 -0.04 -16.28
N LEU A 94 35.30 0.10 -14.98
CA LEU A 94 36.62 -0.10 -14.36
C LEU A 94 36.44 -0.15 -12.84
N GLY A 95 36.75 -1.30 -12.25
CA GLY A 95 36.65 -1.50 -10.81
C GLY A 95 37.57 -0.59 -10.01
N THR A 96 37.12 -0.19 -8.82
CA THR A 96 37.95 0.03 -7.62
C THR A 96 37.01 0.44 -6.47
N ALA A 97 37.29 -0.08 -5.28
CA ALA A 97 36.53 0.10 -4.04
C ALA A 97 36.57 1.54 -3.47
N GLY A 98 36.55 2.56 -4.34
CA GLY A 98 36.52 3.99 -4.00
C GLY A 98 35.25 4.72 -4.48
N SER A 99 34.30 4.02 -5.12
CA SER A 99 33.04 4.64 -5.57
C SER A 99 32.04 4.87 -4.43
N ASP A 100 32.07 4.06 -3.37
CA ASP A 100 31.16 4.25 -2.24
C ASP A 100 31.56 5.46 -1.37
N THR A 101 32.85 5.76 -1.26
CA THR A 101 33.32 6.96 -0.55
C THR A 101 33.09 8.22 -1.39
N SER A 102 33.20 8.16 -2.72
CA SER A 102 32.84 9.29 -3.61
C SER A 102 31.32 9.51 -3.68
N ARG A 103 30.51 8.44 -3.65
CA ARG A 103 29.04 8.52 -3.52
C ARG A 103 28.64 9.10 -2.17
N LEU A 104 29.22 8.64 -1.06
CA LEU A 104 28.98 9.24 0.25
C LEU A 104 29.43 10.71 0.28
N GLN A 105 30.57 11.04 -0.32
CA GLN A 105 31.04 12.42 -0.44
C GLN A 105 30.10 13.27 -1.30
N TYR A 106 29.49 12.70 -2.34
CA TYR A 106 28.45 13.35 -3.14
C TYR A 106 27.16 13.54 -2.34
N TYR A 107 26.72 12.54 -1.56
CA TYR A 107 25.56 12.68 -0.67
C TYR A 107 25.82 13.72 0.42
N VAL A 108 27.03 13.77 0.98
CA VAL A 108 27.43 14.79 1.97
C VAL A 108 27.51 16.17 1.32
N ALA A 109 28.01 16.29 0.09
CA ALA A 109 28.02 17.55 -0.65
C ALA A 109 26.61 18.00 -1.05
N SER A 110 25.75 17.06 -1.46
CA SER A 110 24.35 17.31 -1.79
C SER A 110 23.55 17.71 -0.54
N LEU A 111 23.78 17.04 0.59
CA LEU A 111 23.20 17.41 1.88
C LEU A 111 23.70 18.77 2.34
N LYS A 112 25.00 19.05 2.20
CA LYS A 112 25.58 20.36 2.51
C LYS A 112 24.93 21.45 1.67
N ASN A 113 24.78 21.24 0.37
CA ASN A 113 24.08 22.18 -0.51
C ASN A 113 22.60 22.33 -0.13
N ALA A 114 21.91 21.24 0.21
CA ALA A 114 20.52 21.29 0.65
C ALA A 114 20.37 22.05 1.98
N VAL A 115 21.32 21.91 2.91
CA VAL A 115 21.36 22.65 4.17
C VAL A 115 21.69 24.12 3.93
N GLU A 116 22.61 24.43 3.02
CA GLU A 116 22.93 25.81 2.63
C GLU A 116 21.72 26.48 1.96
N THR A 117 21.05 25.80 1.02
CA THR A 117 19.80 26.28 0.41
C THR A 117 18.70 26.46 1.44
N LEU A 118 18.50 25.50 2.34
CA LEU A 118 17.50 25.62 3.40
C LEU A 118 17.83 26.77 4.36
N SER A 119 19.11 26.99 4.67
CA SER A 119 19.53 28.12 5.50
C SER A 119 19.29 29.46 4.81
N ALA A 120 19.50 29.52 3.49
CA ALA A 120 19.21 30.69 2.66
C ALA A 120 17.70 30.92 2.56
N ASP A 121 16.91 29.86 2.40
CA ASP A 121 15.44 29.92 2.37
C ASP A 121 14.88 30.33 3.73
N VAL A 122 15.44 29.84 4.84
CA VAL A 122 15.05 30.26 6.19
C VAL A 122 15.44 31.72 6.43
N ALA A 123 16.60 32.17 5.93
CA ALA A 123 17.00 33.57 5.99
C ALA A 123 16.08 34.45 5.11
N ALA A 124 15.68 33.97 3.93
CA ALA A 124 14.75 34.63 3.03
C ALA A 124 13.35 34.72 3.67
N VAL A 125 12.83 33.62 4.24
CA VAL A 125 11.55 33.60 4.97
C VAL A 125 11.61 34.48 6.21
N LYS A 126 12.73 34.53 6.94
CA LYS A 126 12.90 35.44 8.08
C LYS A 126 12.94 36.90 7.63
N HIS A 127 13.46 37.18 6.44
CA HIS A 127 13.45 38.51 5.83
C HIS A 127 12.07 38.87 5.25
N GLU A 128 11.33 37.90 4.69
CA GLU A 128 9.96 38.02 4.21
C GLU A 128 8.99 38.24 5.39
N ALA A 129 9.15 37.49 6.48
CA ALA A 129 8.37 37.61 7.71
C ALA A 129 8.81 38.79 8.60
N GLY A 130 10.03 39.29 8.40
CA GLY A 130 10.57 40.47 9.07
C GLY A 130 10.31 41.78 8.32
N LYS A 131 9.87 41.71 7.06
CA LYS A 131 9.32 42.85 6.33
C LYS A 131 7.89 43.08 6.84
N PRO A 132 7.60 44.15 7.59
CA PRO A 132 6.22 44.59 7.67
C PRO A 132 5.76 44.84 6.24
N ALA A 133 4.66 44.20 5.84
CA ALA A 133 3.97 44.49 4.60
C ALA A 133 3.47 45.95 4.65
N ILE A 134 4.37 46.89 4.38
CA ILE A 134 4.03 48.23 3.96
C ILE A 134 3.85 48.12 2.45
N ASP A 135 2.72 47.56 2.06
CA ASP A 135 2.11 47.87 0.78
C ASP A 135 1.13 49.02 1.05
N GLU A 136 1.37 50.14 0.39
CA GLU A 136 0.79 51.47 0.60
C GLU A 136 -0.68 51.59 0.17
N SER A 137 -1.48 50.53 0.30
CA SER A 137 -2.80 50.47 -0.34
C SER A 137 -3.99 50.17 0.60
N LEU A 138 -3.79 50.11 1.91
CA LEU A 138 -4.88 49.89 2.88
C LEU A 138 -4.86 50.88 4.05
N GLU A 139 -4.93 52.17 3.74
CA GLU A 139 -5.60 53.11 4.63
C GLU A 139 -7.12 52.86 4.56
N ALA A 140 -7.67 52.35 5.68
CA ALA A 140 -9.01 52.57 6.21
C ALA A 140 -9.71 51.26 6.62
N GLY A 141 -9.82 51.07 7.94
CA GLY A 141 -10.77 50.13 8.54
C GLY A 141 -10.09 49.11 9.44
N HIS A 142 -10.16 49.35 10.74
CA HIS A 142 -9.72 48.43 11.78
C HIS A 142 -10.30 47.03 11.56
N ALA A 143 -9.46 46.06 11.19
CA ALA A 143 -9.67 44.68 11.60
C ALA A 143 -8.76 44.48 12.80
N ASP A 144 -9.35 44.57 13.99
CA ASP A 144 -8.65 44.43 15.27
C ASP A 144 -7.81 43.14 15.21
N PRO A 145 -6.52 43.13 15.59
CA PRO A 145 -5.74 41.90 15.71
C PRO A 145 -6.44 40.81 16.55
N VAL A 146 -7.39 41.22 17.40
CA VAL A 146 -8.31 40.32 18.12
C VAL A 146 -9.27 39.60 17.16
N ASP A 147 -9.82 40.26 16.15
CA ASP A 147 -10.70 39.65 15.14
C ASP A 147 -9.94 38.66 14.26
N ALA A 148 -8.69 38.98 13.90
CA ALA A 148 -7.80 38.03 13.22
C ALA A 148 -7.52 36.79 14.10
N LEU A 149 -7.37 36.95 15.41
CA LEU A 149 -7.18 35.86 16.36
C LEU A 149 -8.46 35.02 16.55
N ILE A 150 -9.63 35.66 16.52
CA ILE A 150 -10.94 34.99 16.56
C ILE A 150 -11.13 34.15 15.29
N LEU A 151 -10.81 34.71 14.12
CA LEU A 151 -10.83 33.99 12.85
C LEU A 151 -9.86 32.81 12.86
N LEU A 152 -8.64 32.99 13.39
CA LEU A 152 -7.65 31.91 13.49
C LEU A 152 -8.13 30.79 14.43
N LYS A 153 -8.79 31.13 15.54
CA LYS A 153 -9.41 30.16 16.45
C LYS A 153 -10.54 29.40 15.75
N GLN A 154 -11.32 30.07 14.93
CA GLN A 154 -12.40 29.47 14.15
C GLN A 154 -11.86 28.54 13.04
N VAL A 155 -10.79 28.95 12.36
CA VAL A 155 -10.08 28.12 11.38
C VAL A 155 -9.48 26.89 12.05
N LYS A 156 -8.83 27.02 13.21
CA LYS A 156 -8.33 25.88 14.00
C LYS A 156 -9.45 24.90 14.37
N ALA A 157 -10.60 25.41 14.80
CA ALA A 157 -11.76 24.57 15.12
C ALA A 157 -12.28 23.81 13.89
N ARG A 158 -12.32 24.45 12.72
CA ARG A 158 -12.71 23.81 11.46
C ARG A 158 -11.71 22.77 10.99
N ILE A 159 -10.40 23.04 11.11
CA ILE A 159 -9.35 22.07 10.80
C ILE A 159 -9.44 20.84 11.70
N LEU A 160 -9.69 21.03 13.00
CA LEU A 160 -9.90 19.92 13.92
C LEU A 160 -11.17 19.12 13.60
N ALA A 161 -12.25 19.78 13.17
CA ALA A 161 -13.45 19.09 12.71
C ALA A 161 -13.17 18.23 11.47
N VAL A 162 -12.45 18.76 10.48
CA VAL A 162 -12.03 18.02 9.29
C VAL A 162 -11.11 16.86 9.67
N TYR A 163 -10.16 17.06 10.58
CA TYR A 163 -9.30 16.01 11.11
C TYR A 163 -10.12 14.88 11.75
N HIS A 164 -11.15 15.20 12.54
CA HIS A 164 -12.03 14.20 13.11
C HIS A 164 -12.88 13.47 12.07
N VAL A 165 -13.33 14.15 11.01
CA VAL A 165 -14.04 13.51 9.89
C VAL A 165 -13.11 12.54 9.16
N ILE A 166 -11.86 12.92 8.90
CA ILE A 166 -10.86 12.04 8.27
C ILE A 166 -10.51 10.86 9.18
N GLN A 167 -10.37 11.09 10.48
CA GLN A 167 -10.09 10.03 11.45
C GLN A 167 -11.28 9.06 11.58
N ASN A 168 -12.51 9.55 11.50
CA ASN A 168 -13.70 8.71 11.46
C ASN A 168 -13.81 7.96 10.13
N ALA A 169 -13.52 8.61 9.00
CA ALA A 169 -13.44 7.98 7.68
C ALA A 169 -12.39 6.86 7.68
N GLN A 170 -11.21 7.11 8.26
CA GLN A 170 -10.16 6.12 8.45
C GLN A 170 -10.64 4.97 9.34
N ARG A 171 -11.34 5.22 10.44
CA ARG A 171 -11.90 4.15 11.29
C ARG A 171 -12.97 3.32 10.58
N THR A 172 -13.76 3.93 9.69
CA THR A 172 -14.72 3.20 8.85
C THR A 172 -14.06 2.44 7.71
N VAL A 173 -12.92 2.93 7.18
CA VAL A 173 -12.15 2.29 6.10
C VAL A 173 -11.14 1.25 6.62
N SER A 174 -10.68 1.38 7.86
CA SER A 174 -9.73 0.46 8.52
C SER A 174 -10.39 -0.71 9.24
N LYS A 175 -11.72 -0.91 9.09
CA LYS A 175 -12.25 -2.26 9.31
C LYS A 175 -11.74 -3.13 8.15
N PRO A 176 -11.02 -4.23 8.42
CA PRO A 176 -10.54 -5.12 7.38
C PRO A 176 -11.74 -5.92 6.87
N THR A 177 -12.51 -5.33 5.98
CA THR A 177 -13.31 -6.10 5.04
C THR A 177 -12.34 -6.55 3.96
N GLU A 178 -12.07 -7.84 3.92
CA GLU A 178 -11.27 -8.53 2.90
C GLU A 178 -11.86 -8.43 1.48
N SER A 179 -12.69 -7.44 1.18
CA SER A 179 -13.11 -7.15 -0.18
C SER A 179 -12.12 -6.17 -0.79
N VAL A 180 -11.03 -6.71 -1.34
CA VAL A 180 -10.43 -6.09 -2.52
C VAL A 180 -11.59 -5.98 -3.52
N ILE A 181 -12.19 -4.80 -3.66
CA ILE A 181 -13.26 -4.58 -4.64
C ILE A 181 -12.62 -4.86 -5.99
N LEU A 182 -12.95 -6.03 -6.54
CA LEU A 182 -12.50 -6.45 -7.86
C LEU A 182 -13.11 -5.47 -8.87
N ASP A 183 -12.37 -5.17 -9.94
CA ASP A 183 -12.82 -4.26 -11.00
C ASP A 183 -14.23 -4.66 -11.53
N ASP A 184 -14.55 -5.96 -11.48
CA ASP A 184 -15.85 -6.53 -11.86
C ASP A 184 -16.99 -6.23 -10.88
N GLU A 185 -16.72 -6.13 -9.57
CA GLU A 185 -17.74 -5.83 -8.55
C GLU A 185 -18.13 -4.35 -8.59
N PHE A 186 -17.16 -3.47 -8.86
CA PHE A 186 -17.44 -2.06 -9.12
C PHE A 186 -18.29 -1.88 -10.38
N LEU A 187 -18.01 -2.61 -11.45
CA LEU A 187 -18.82 -2.58 -12.66
C LEU A 187 -20.23 -3.13 -12.42
N ALA A 188 -20.37 -4.22 -11.66
CA ALA A 188 -21.67 -4.81 -11.33
C ALA A 188 -22.54 -3.85 -10.51
N THR A 189 -21.96 -3.17 -9.52
CA THR A 189 -22.67 -2.17 -8.71
C THR A 189 -23.06 -0.94 -9.51
N LEU A 190 -22.21 -0.50 -10.45
CA LEU A 190 -22.54 0.57 -11.39
C LEU A 190 -23.68 0.21 -12.34
N LEU A 191 -23.74 -1.04 -12.80
CA LEU A 191 -24.84 -1.54 -13.62
C LEU A 191 -26.15 -1.64 -12.84
N LEU A 192 -26.11 -2.12 -11.59
CA LEU A 192 -27.28 -2.13 -10.72
C LEU A 192 -27.80 -0.73 -10.42
N LEU A 193 -26.89 0.24 -10.23
CA LEU A 193 -27.26 1.64 -10.07
C LEU A 193 -27.87 2.21 -11.36
N HIS A 194 -27.30 1.87 -12.53
CA HIS A 194 -27.86 2.24 -13.85
C HIS A 194 -29.29 1.72 -14.01
N GLU A 195 -29.52 0.44 -13.72
CA GLU A 195 -30.84 -0.19 -13.81
C GLU A 195 -31.83 0.40 -12.82
N SER A 196 -31.40 0.68 -11.58
CA SER A 196 -32.25 1.29 -10.56
C SER A 196 -32.66 2.72 -10.92
N LEU A 197 -31.72 3.56 -11.37
CA LEU A 197 -32.03 4.92 -11.80
C LEU A 197 -32.87 4.94 -13.08
N ARG A 198 -32.63 4.01 -14.01
CA ARG A 198 -33.43 3.85 -15.23
C ARG A 198 -34.86 3.38 -14.93
N SER A 199 -35.04 2.45 -13.98
CA SER A 199 -36.37 2.01 -13.51
C SER A 199 -37.10 3.20 -12.88
N ARG A 200 -36.45 3.98 -12.02
CA ARG A 200 -37.03 5.21 -11.45
C ARG A 200 -37.39 6.26 -12.50
N LEU A 201 -36.59 6.41 -13.55
CA LEU A 201 -36.89 7.36 -14.63
C LEU A 201 -38.11 6.91 -15.47
N ARG A 202 -38.28 5.60 -15.67
CA ARG A 202 -39.38 5.01 -16.47
C ARG A 202 -40.69 4.89 -15.69
N GLU A 203 -40.61 4.48 -14.43
CA GLU A 203 -41.77 4.14 -13.59
C GLU A 203 -42.15 5.27 -12.62
N GLY A 204 -41.25 6.22 -12.39
CA GLY A 204 -41.45 7.34 -11.48
C GLY A 204 -42.22 8.52 -12.07
N GLY A 205 -42.88 9.25 -11.18
CA GLY A 205 -43.57 10.51 -11.48
C GLY A 205 -42.60 11.68 -11.76
N ASP A 206 -43.13 12.85 -12.12
CA ASP A 206 -42.32 14.02 -12.46
C ASP A 206 -41.41 14.50 -11.30
N GLU A 207 -41.80 14.26 -10.05
CA GLU A 207 -41.02 14.57 -8.85
C GLU A 207 -39.80 13.64 -8.71
N GLU A 208 -39.98 12.33 -8.90
CA GLU A 208 -38.87 11.35 -8.87
C GLU A 208 -37.92 11.55 -10.05
N ARG A 209 -38.42 12.00 -11.20
CA ARG A 209 -37.58 12.37 -12.36
C ARG A 209 -36.72 13.59 -12.08
N ALA A 210 -37.26 14.59 -11.38
CA ALA A 210 -36.49 15.75 -10.94
C ALA A 210 -35.37 15.33 -9.97
N GLU A 211 -35.67 14.47 -8.99
CA GLU A 211 -34.68 13.91 -8.06
C GLU A 211 -33.59 13.10 -8.79
N VAL A 212 -33.97 12.27 -9.78
CA VAL A 212 -32.99 11.53 -10.60
C VAL A 212 -32.11 12.50 -11.40
N SER A 213 -32.67 13.58 -11.94
CA SER A 213 -31.88 14.59 -12.66
C SER A 213 -30.86 15.31 -11.76
N ASP A 214 -31.22 15.54 -10.50
CA ASP A 214 -30.34 16.17 -9.51
C ASP A 214 -29.24 15.21 -9.05
N THR A 215 -29.57 13.93 -8.82
CA THR A 215 -28.57 12.90 -8.48
C THR A 215 -27.58 12.64 -9.61
N VAL A 216 -28.01 12.67 -10.88
CA VAL A 216 -27.09 12.56 -12.04
C VAL A 216 -26.18 13.78 -12.14
N ARG A 217 -26.68 14.98 -11.82
CA ARG A 217 -25.86 16.20 -11.75
C ARG A 217 -24.81 16.11 -10.64
N GLU A 218 -25.16 15.53 -9.50
CA GLU A 218 -24.24 15.27 -8.40
C GLU A 218 -23.19 14.21 -8.78
N LEU A 219 -23.60 13.10 -9.40
CA LEU A 219 -22.69 12.07 -9.94
C LEU A 219 -21.70 12.64 -10.97
N ARG A 220 -22.14 13.61 -11.80
CA ARG A 220 -21.26 14.34 -12.72
C ARG A 220 -20.20 15.15 -11.97
N SER A 221 -20.56 15.75 -10.84
CA SER A 221 -19.61 16.53 -10.02
C SER A 221 -18.49 15.66 -9.43
N TRP A 222 -18.70 14.34 -9.32
CA TRP A 222 -17.70 13.40 -8.81
C TRP A 222 -16.73 12.89 -9.90
N VAL A 223 -16.98 13.17 -11.19
CA VAL A 223 -16.09 12.75 -12.29
C VAL A 223 -14.62 13.16 -12.08
N PRO A 224 -14.28 14.38 -11.64
CA PRO A 224 -12.90 14.78 -11.37
C PRO A 224 -12.24 13.94 -10.25
N MET A 225 -13.02 13.43 -9.30
CA MET A 225 -12.54 12.56 -8.22
C MET A 225 -12.16 11.16 -8.73
N PHE A 226 -12.82 10.69 -9.80
CA PHE A 226 -12.55 9.39 -10.40
C PHE A 226 -11.47 9.42 -11.51
N GLN A 227 -11.11 10.59 -12.03
CA GLN A 227 -10.06 10.75 -13.05
C GLN A 227 -8.66 10.18 -12.69
N PRO A 228 -8.12 10.34 -11.47
CA PRO A 228 -6.81 9.79 -11.13
C PRO A 228 -6.80 8.25 -11.04
N PHE A 229 -7.97 7.61 -10.98
CA PHE A 229 -8.07 6.16 -10.91
C PHE A 229 -8.18 5.56 -12.31
N THR A 230 -7.07 5.05 -12.83
CA THR A 230 -6.98 4.51 -14.20
C THR A 230 -7.93 3.33 -14.48
N ARG A 231 -8.29 2.56 -13.45
CA ARG A 231 -9.21 1.42 -13.56
C ARG A 231 -10.68 1.79 -13.38
N PHE A 232 -10.98 2.73 -12.48
CA PHE A 232 -12.36 3.09 -12.09
C PHE A 232 -12.88 4.35 -12.79
N GLY A 233 -12.00 5.22 -13.27
CA GLY A 233 -12.32 6.46 -13.97
C GLY A 233 -13.03 6.25 -15.30
N PRO A 234 -12.46 5.51 -16.26
CA PRO A 234 -13.09 5.26 -17.56
C PRO A 234 -14.50 4.64 -17.48
N PRO A 235 -14.78 3.61 -16.64
CA PRO A 235 -16.13 3.05 -16.54
C PRO A 235 -17.12 3.99 -15.84
N PHE A 236 -16.70 4.75 -14.82
CA PHE A 236 -17.55 5.73 -14.16
C PHE A 236 -17.94 6.88 -15.10
N VAL A 237 -16.99 7.42 -15.86
CA VAL A 237 -17.25 8.47 -16.87
C VAL A 237 -18.23 7.98 -17.93
N LYS A 238 -18.07 6.75 -18.41
CA LYS A 238 -19.01 6.15 -19.38
C LYS A 238 -20.41 6.00 -18.81
N PHE A 239 -20.54 5.65 -17.53
CA PHE A 239 -21.83 5.57 -16.86
C PHE A 239 -22.52 6.93 -16.73
N VAL A 240 -21.80 7.97 -16.29
CA VAL A 240 -22.35 9.32 -16.16
C VAL A 240 -22.85 9.83 -17.51
N VAL A 241 -22.06 9.67 -18.58
CA VAL A 241 -22.47 10.04 -19.94
C VAL A 241 -23.68 9.24 -20.41
N LYS A 242 -23.76 7.94 -20.08
CA LYS A 242 -24.90 7.10 -20.43
C LYS A 242 -26.17 7.53 -19.70
N MET A 243 -26.07 7.93 -18.43
CA MET A 243 -27.19 8.47 -17.66
C MET A 243 -27.66 9.83 -18.18
N GLU A 244 -26.75 10.71 -18.57
CA GLU A 244 -27.08 12.02 -19.16
C GLU A 244 -27.80 11.91 -20.50
N ASN A 245 -27.50 10.87 -21.28
CA ASN A 245 -28.20 10.60 -22.54
C ASN A 245 -29.58 9.96 -22.36
N GLU A 246 -29.88 9.43 -21.16
CA GLU A 246 -31.15 8.77 -20.84
C GLU A 246 -32.14 9.70 -20.11
N LEU A 247 -31.66 10.82 -19.54
CA LEU A 247 -32.46 11.95 -19.03
C LEU A 247 -33.05 12.80 -20.16
#